data_AF-A0A0K8PRS3-F1
#
_entry.id   AF-A0A0K8PRS3-F1
#
_cell.length_a   1.000
_cell.length_b   1.000
_cell.length_c   1.000
_cell.angle_alpha   90.00
_cell.angle_beta   90.00
_cell.angle_gamma   90.00
#
_symmetry.space_group_name_H-M   'P 1'
#
loop_
_entity.id
_entity.type
_entity.pdbx_description
1 polymer ?
#
loop_
_entity_poly.entity_id
_entity_poly.type
_entity_poly.pdbx_seq_one_letter_code
_entity_poly.pdbx_strand_id
1 'polypeptide(L)'
;MLPIDAAAHSSRWRRRHPVDKAVLGLGLTLLAISLPPWPGAALVLLTALVVLLGPAGVPWRRLWRAYRVPLGFCVTGALTLLVQVGGPEGFVSPAGDGPLRAGELLLRTSAASLGVLLFAFTTPMSDLLPRLVRAGVPAPVVDVALVTYRMSFLLLDSVRRVRDAQAARLGHTTRAAAWRSLGGLGATAFVRAFDRAVRLQAGLAGRGYDGTLRVLVPEARVSVRFTAASCVLLTALAVLTFVLERPLT
;
A
#
# COMPACT_ATOMS: atom_id res chain seq x y z
N MET A 1 -1.40 -15.47 5.33
CA MET A 1 -0.87 -14.09 5.27
C MET A 1 -0.67 -13.65 3.83
N LEU A 2 -0.84 -12.35 3.55
CA LEU A 2 -0.58 -11.77 2.24
C LEU A 2 0.94 -11.53 2.07
N PRO A 3 1.49 -11.56 0.84
CA PRO A 3 2.94 -11.40 0.63
C PRO A 3 3.52 -10.09 1.15
N ILE A 4 2.75 -8.99 1.05
CA ILE A 4 3.15 -7.66 1.55
C ILE A 4 3.18 -7.67 3.08
N ASP A 5 2.15 -8.23 3.71
CA ASP A 5 2.07 -8.33 5.16
C ASP A 5 3.19 -9.19 5.76
N ALA A 6 3.48 -10.34 5.14
CA ALA A 6 4.61 -11.18 5.52
C ALA A 6 5.95 -10.45 5.37
N ALA A 7 6.10 -9.65 4.31
CA ALA A 7 7.31 -8.87 4.09
C ALA A 7 7.51 -7.79 5.15
N ALA A 8 6.44 -7.08 5.56
CA ALA A 8 6.46 -6.12 6.65
C ALA A 8 6.89 -6.76 7.98
N HIS A 9 6.37 -7.94 8.31
CA HIS A 9 6.76 -8.69 9.51
C HIS A 9 8.19 -9.22 9.47
N SER A 10 8.76 -9.45 8.28
CA SER A 10 10.16 -9.89 8.09
C SER A 10 11.15 -8.74 7.86
N SER A 11 10.69 -7.49 7.84
CA SER A 11 11.51 -6.34 7.48
C SER A 11 12.61 -6.08 8.51
N ARG A 12 13.80 -5.68 8.05
CA ARG A 12 14.90 -5.20 8.93
C ARG A 12 14.45 -4.04 9.80
N TRP A 13 13.50 -3.24 9.32
CA TRP A 13 13.01 -2.07 10.02
C TRP A 13 11.83 -2.39 10.93
N ARG A 14 11.38 -3.65 11.05
CA ARG A 14 10.18 -4.03 11.83
C ARG A 14 10.12 -3.36 13.21
N ARG A 15 11.21 -3.41 13.98
CA ARG A 15 11.28 -2.88 15.36
C ARG A 15 11.34 -1.36 15.46
N ARG A 16 11.57 -0.63 14.36
CA ARG A 16 11.56 0.84 14.37
C ARG A 16 10.14 1.38 14.49
N HIS A 17 10.01 2.55 15.10
CA HIS A 17 8.71 3.18 15.29
C HIS A 17 8.03 3.45 13.93
N PRO A 18 6.72 3.22 13.79
CA PRO A 18 6.00 3.47 12.53
C PRO A 18 6.09 4.93 12.04
N VAL A 19 6.16 5.91 12.95
CA VAL A 19 6.29 7.33 12.56
C VAL A 19 7.58 7.59 11.79
N ASP A 20 8.71 7.04 12.25
CA ASP A 20 10.00 7.18 11.57
C ASP A 20 9.90 6.74 10.09
N LYS A 21 9.25 5.60 9.87
CA LYS A 21 9.02 5.03 8.54
C LYS A 21 8.00 5.82 7.73
N ALA A 22 6.96 6.34 8.40
CA ALA A 22 5.91 7.14 7.78
C ALA A 22 6.48 8.47 7.27
N VAL A 23 7.30 9.15 8.07
CA VAL A 23 7.97 10.41 7.67
C VAL A 23 8.79 10.19 6.40
N LEU A 24 9.59 9.12 6.34
CA LEU A 24 10.37 8.82 5.14
C LEU A 24 9.50 8.39 3.95
N GLY A 25 8.65 7.36 4.13
CA GLY A 25 7.87 6.77 3.03
C GLY A 25 6.81 7.71 2.47
N LEU A 26 5.98 8.30 3.35
CA LEU A 26 4.95 9.25 2.94
C LEU A 26 5.56 10.60 2.56
N GLY A 27 6.68 11.00 3.17
CA GLY A 27 7.42 12.20 2.76
C GLY A 27 7.95 12.08 1.33
N LEU A 28 8.52 10.94 0.95
CA LEU A 28 8.93 10.67 -0.44
C LEU A 28 7.71 10.72 -1.38
N THR A 29 6.58 10.12 -0.99
CA THR A 29 5.34 10.21 -1.78
C THR A 29 4.86 11.65 -1.94
N LEU A 30 4.89 12.45 -0.88
CA LEU A 30 4.49 13.86 -0.93
C LEU A 30 5.40 14.68 -1.84
N LEU A 31 6.72 14.46 -1.77
CA LEU A 31 7.68 15.11 -2.66
C LEU A 31 7.46 14.70 -4.13
N ALA A 32 7.22 13.42 -4.42
CA ALA A 32 6.95 12.96 -5.78
C ALA A 32 5.73 13.67 -6.40
N ILE A 33 4.70 13.92 -5.60
CA ILE A 33 3.48 14.60 -6.05
C ILE A 33 3.71 16.11 -6.20
N SER A 34 4.45 16.72 -5.28
CA SER A 34 4.59 18.19 -5.19
C SER A 34 5.67 18.77 -6.09
N LEU A 35 6.72 18.00 -6.39
CA LEU A 35 7.85 18.45 -7.21
C LEU A 35 7.59 18.28 -8.72
N PRO A 36 8.30 19.04 -9.58
CA PRO A 36 8.27 18.82 -11.01
C PRO A 36 8.68 17.38 -11.36
N PRO A 37 8.09 16.76 -12.40
CA PRO A 37 8.39 15.38 -12.77
C PRO A 37 9.87 15.20 -13.10
N TRP A 38 10.44 16.13 -13.86
CA TRP A 38 11.87 16.21 -14.13
C TRP A 38 12.42 17.52 -13.56
N PRO A 39 13.49 17.50 -12.74
CA PRO A 39 14.24 16.34 -12.24
C PRO A 39 13.69 15.71 -10.94
N GLY A 40 12.70 16.33 -10.30
CA GLY A 40 12.29 16.02 -8.93
C GLY A 40 11.79 14.59 -8.71
N ALA A 41 10.80 14.15 -9.50
CA ALA A 41 10.28 12.79 -9.35
C ALA A 41 11.31 11.71 -9.70
N ALA A 42 12.27 11.99 -10.60
CA ALA A 42 13.38 11.07 -10.88
C ALA A 42 14.31 10.89 -9.66
N LEU A 43 14.67 11.99 -8.99
CA LEU A 43 15.48 11.94 -7.75
C LEU A 43 14.76 11.19 -6.63
N VAL A 44 13.46 11.43 -6.47
CA VAL A 44 12.65 10.73 -5.47
C VAL A 44 12.53 9.25 -5.81
N LEU A 45 12.30 8.89 -7.08
CA LEU A 45 12.24 7.50 -7.54
C LEU A 45 13.55 6.75 -7.21
N LEU A 46 14.68 7.34 -7.58
CA LEU A 46 16.00 6.77 -7.33
C LEU A 46 16.23 6.57 -5.82
N THR A 47 15.92 7.60 -5.03
CA THR A 47 16.07 7.53 -3.57
C THR A 47 15.18 6.45 -2.96
N ALA A 48 13.91 6.38 -3.36
CA ALA A 48 12.99 5.36 -2.88
C ALA A 48 13.48 3.95 -3.22
N LEU A 49 14.02 3.73 -4.42
CA LEU A 49 14.57 2.46 -4.85
C LEU A 49 15.82 2.06 -4.03
N VAL A 50 16.75 2.99 -3.82
CA VAL A 50 17.95 2.78 -2.99
C VAL A 50 17.56 2.43 -1.55
N VAL A 51 16.61 3.16 -0.97
CA VAL A 51 16.13 2.92 0.39
C VAL A 51 15.45 1.55 0.52
N LEU A 52 14.58 1.21 -0.44
CA LEU A 52 13.86 -0.07 -0.47
C LEU A 52 14.81 -1.27 -0.57
N LEU A 53 15.75 -1.23 -1.51
CA LEU A 53 16.62 -2.37 -1.81
C LEU A 53 17.83 -2.47 -0.87
N GLY A 54 18.34 -1.35 -0.37
CA GLY A 54 19.50 -1.33 0.52
C GLY A 54 19.10 -1.36 2.01
N PRO A 55 18.90 -0.19 2.65
CA PRO A 55 18.61 -0.09 4.08
C PRO A 55 17.40 -0.88 4.58
N ALA A 56 16.28 -0.86 3.83
CA ALA A 56 15.07 -1.62 4.19
C ALA A 56 15.21 -3.11 3.87
N GLY A 57 16.09 -3.48 2.94
CA GLY A 57 16.42 -4.86 2.57
C GLY A 57 15.27 -5.62 1.93
N VAL A 58 14.39 -4.94 1.19
CA VAL A 58 13.27 -5.57 0.50
C VAL A 58 13.80 -6.31 -0.73
N PRO A 59 13.59 -7.64 -0.85
CA PRO A 59 14.10 -8.37 -2.00
C PRO A 59 13.40 -7.92 -3.30
N TRP A 60 14.19 -7.63 -4.34
CA TRP A 60 13.72 -7.11 -5.62
C TRP A 60 12.51 -7.86 -6.19
N ARG A 61 12.51 -9.20 -6.10
CA ARG A 61 11.41 -10.04 -6.59
C ARG A 61 10.07 -9.75 -5.89
N ARG A 62 10.07 -9.44 -4.59
CA ARG A 62 8.84 -9.09 -3.85
C ARG A 62 8.37 -7.69 -4.22
N LEU A 63 9.31 -6.75 -4.34
CA LEU A 63 9.02 -5.38 -4.78
C LEU A 63 8.37 -5.38 -6.17
N TRP A 64 9.00 -6.03 -7.15
CA TRP A 64 8.47 -6.10 -8.52
C TRP A 64 7.08 -6.75 -8.59
N ARG A 65 6.85 -7.83 -7.84
CA ARG A 65 5.54 -8.52 -7.80
C ARG A 65 4.42 -7.62 -7.25
N ALA A 66 4.71 -6.75 -6.29
CA ALA A 66 3.74 -5.78 -5.77
C ALA A 66 3.58 -4.57 -6.71
N TYR A 67 4.68 -4.11 -7.30
CA TYR A 67 4.73 -2.90 -8.12
C TYR A 67 4.12 -3.06 -9.52
N ARG A 68 4.20 -4.26 -10.12
CA ARG A 68 3.70 -4.50 -11.49
C ARG A 68 2.22 -4.18 -11.70
N VAL A 69 1.39 -4.30 -10.66
CA VAL A 69 -0.07 -4.05 -10.76
C VAL A 69 -0.34 -2.54 -10.85
N PRO A 70 0.14 -1.70 -9.90
CA PRO A 70 0.10 -0.25 -10.05
C PRO A 70 0.75 0.25 -11.35
N LEU A 71 1.89 -0.30 -11.75
CA LEU A 71 2.57 0.08 -12.98
C LEU A 71 1.70 -0.17 -14.22
N GLY A 72 1.07 -1.35 -14.31
CA GLY A 72 0.15 -1.66 -15.41
C GLY A 72 -1.01 -0.66 -15.52
N PHE A 73 -1.60 -0.28 -14.37
CA PHE A 73 -2.63 0.76 -14.34
C PHE A 73 -2.12 2.13 -14.79
N CYS A 74 -0.94 2.54 -14.33
CA CYS A 74 -0.34 3.81 -14.73
C CYS A 74 0.00 3.85 -16.22
N VAL A 75 0.47 2.73 -16.80
CA VAL A 75 0.71 2.61 -18.24
C VAL A 75 -0.59 2.78 -19.01
N THR A 76 -1.69 2.17 -18.57
CA THR A 76 -2.98 2.36 -19.26
C THR A 76 -3.43 3.82 -19.28
N GLY A 77 -3.21 4.58 -18.20
CA GLY A 77 -3.47 6.03 -18.17
C GLY A 77 -2.48 6.85 -18.99
N ALA A 78 -1.21 6.43 -19.06
CA ALA A 78 -0.21 7.11 -19.88
C ALA A 78 -0.49 6.97 -21.38
N LEU A 79 -1.04 5.83 -21.81
CA LEU A 79 -1.43 5.62 -23.21
C LEU A 79 -2.50 6.61 -23.68
N THR A 80 -3.41 7.03 -22.80
CA THR A 80 -4.44 8.01 -23.19
C THR A 80 -3.86 9.40 -23.43
N LEU A 81 -2.68 9.71 -22.88
CA LEU A 81 -1.99 10.99 -23.10
C LEU A 81 -1.28 11.07 -24.46
N LEU A 82 -1.09 9.94 -25.14
CA LEU A 82 -0.49 9.91 -26.48
C LEU A 82 -1.46 10.40 -27.56
N VAL A 83 -2.75 10.50 -27.23
CA VAL A 83 -3.82 10.79 -28.17
C VAL A 83 -4.53 12.06 -27.75
N GLN A 84 -4.73 12.96 -28.70
CA GLN A 84 -5.55 14.16 -28.56
C GLN A 84 -6.88 13.96 -29.29
N VAL A 85 -7.98 14.36 -28.66
CA VAL A 85 -9.32 14.32 -29.24
C VAL A 85 -9.81 15.75 -29.48
N GLY A 86 -10.32 16.02 -30.69
CA GLY A 86 -10.86 17.34 -31.06
C GLY A 86 -9.80 18.37 -31.49
N GLY A 87 -8.74 17.94 -32.18
CA GLY A 87 -7.70 18.81 -32.72
C GLY A 87 -8.03 19.33 -34.13
N PRO A 88 -7.26 20.33 -34.62
CA PRO A 88 -7.45 20.87 -35.98
C PRO A 88 -7.17 19.85 -37.10
N GLU A 89 -6.42 18.78 -36.81
CA GLU A 89 -6.05 17.70 -37.74
C GLU A 89 -7.09 16.57 -37.81
N GLY A 90 -8.13 16.58 -36.96
CA GLY A 90 -9.19 15.56 -36.95
C GLY A 90 -9.74 15.22 -35.57
N PHE A 91 -10.71 14.28 -35.53
CA PHE A 91 -11.36 13.85 -34.28
C PHE A 91 -10.39 13.13 -33.33
N VAL A 92 -9.40 12.40 -33.87
CA VAL A 92 -8.33 11.72 -33.11
C VAL A 92 -7.00 12.00 -33.81
N SER A 93 -6.08 12.67 -33.11
CA SER A 93 -4.74 12.99 -33.61
C SER A 93 -3.66 12.63 -32.57
N PRO A 94 -2.41 12.38 -32.97
CA PRO A 94 -1.31 12.23 -32.01
C PRO A 94 -1.14 13.52 -31.22
N ALA A 95 -1.00 13.41 -29.90
CA ALA A 95 -0.69 14.57 -29.06
C ALA A 95 0.80 14.90 -29.21
N GLY A 96 1.13 16.12 -29.66
CA GLY A 96 2.53 16.55 -29.87
C GLY A 96 3.41 16.39 -28.63
N ASP A 97 2.92 16.86 -27.47
CA ASP A 97 3.59 16.68 -26.17
C ASP A 97 3.20 15.38 -25.45
N GLY A 98 2.41 14.53 -26.08
CA GLY A 98 1.85 13.31 -25.48
C GLY A 98 2.90 12.38 -24.89
N PRO A 99 3.97 12.01 -25.62
CA PRO A 99 5.03 11.16 -25.10
C PRO A 99 5.76 11.75 -23.89
N LEU A 100 6.01 13.07 -23.90
CA LEU A 100 6.65 13.76 -22.78
C LEU A 100 5.76 13.71 -21.53
N ARG A 101 4.47 14.09 -21.67
CA ARG A 101 3.49 14.07 -20.58
C ARG A 101 3.24 12.65 -20.05
N ALA A 102 3.23 11.64 -20.92
CA ALA A 102 3.14 10.24 -20.54
C ALA A 102 4.36 9.81 -19.71
N GLY A 103 5.58 10.19 -20.13
CA GLY A 103 6.81 9.96 -19.38
C GLY A 103 6.79 10.63 -18.01
N GLU A 104 6.40 11.89 -17.94
CA GLU A 104 6.25 12.66 -16.69
C GLU A 104 5.24 12.00 -15.74
N LEU A 105 4.09 11.56 -16.25
CA LEU A 105 3.07 10.86 -15.47
C LEU A 105 3.62 9.55 -14.91
N LEU A 106 4.26 8.73 -15.73
CA LEU A 106 4.83 7.46 -15.31
C LEU A 106 5.91 7.67 -14.25
N LEU A 107 6.78 8.66 -14.44
CA LEU A 107 7.85 8.97 -13.50
C LEU A 107 7.28 9.40 -12.13
N ARG A 108 6.33 10.33 -12.12
CA ARG A 108 5.67 10.81 -10.90
C ARG A 108 4.94 9.69 -10.17
N THR A 109 4.10 8.93 -10.89
CA THR A 109 3.31 7.85 -10.30
C THR A 109 4.19 6.71 -9.81
N SER A 110 5.28 6.40 -10.50
CA SER A 110 6.30 5.43 -10.05
C SER A 110 6.96 5.87 -8.74
N ALA A 111 7.42 7.11 -8.67
CA ALA A 111 8.09 7.67 -7.49
C ALA A 111 7.14 7.66 -6.27
N ALA A 112 5.91 8.14 -6.46
CA ALA A 112 4.89 8.15 -5.41
C ALA A 112 4.55 6.74 -4.92
N SER A 113 4.39 5.79 -5.84
CA SER A 113 4.09 4.39 -5.53
C SER A 113 5.20 3.71 -4.74
N LEU A 114 6.47 3.94 -5.07
CA LEU A 114 7.59 3.37 -4.31
C LEU A 114 7.65 3.91 -2.87
N GLY A 115 7.32 5.18 -2.63
CA GLY A 115 7.21 5.74 -1.27
C GLY A 115 6.14 5.05 -0.42
N VAL A 116 4.96 4.81 -1.00
CA VAL A 116 3.88 4.05 -0.34
C VAL A 116 4.29 2.60 -0.11
N LEU A 117 4.90 1.95 -1.10
CA LEU A 117 5.41 0.58 -0.96
C LEU A 117 6.48 0.48 0.11
N LEU A 118 7.38 1.47 0.25
CA LEU A 118 8.36 1.51 1.33
C LEU A 118 7.68 1.44 2.70
N PHE A 119 6.64 2.23 2.91
CA PHE A 119 5.88 2.18 4.17
C PHE A 119 5.19 0.83 4.36
N ALA A 120 4.50 0.33 3.33
CA ALA A 120 3.76 -0.94 3.37
C ALA A 120 4.66 -2.17 3.60
N PHE A 121 5.88 -2.19 3.03
CA PHE A 121 6.84 -3.28 3.18
C PHE A 121 7.64 -3.25 4.49
N THR A 122 7.53 -2.17 5.27
CA THR A 122 8.32 -1.99 6.50
C THR A 122 7.47 -1.85 7.76
N THR A 123 6.16 -1.65 7.62
CA THR A 123 5.24 -1.34 8.73
C THR A 123 4.02 -2.28 8.74
N PRO A 124 3.98 -3.27 9.64
CA PRO A 124 2.80 -4.12 9.82
C PRO A 124 1.58 -3.32 10.30
N MET A 125 0.39 -3.66 9.82
CA MET A 125 -0.86 -3.03 10.27
C MET A 125 -1.18 -3.34 11.74
N SER A 126 -0.83 -4.54 12.21
CA SER A 126 -0.92 -4.94 13.62
C SER A 126 -0.12 -4.04 14.56
N ASP A 127 0.96 -3.44 14.04
CA ASP A 127 1.79 -2.48 14.74
C ASP A 127 1.27 -1.04 14.59
N LEU A 128 0.79 -0.68 13.40
CA LEU A 128 0.32 0.68 13.12
C LEU A 128 -0.98 1.02 13.85
N LEU A 129 -2.00 0.16 13.72
CA LEU A 129 -3.36 0.47 14.18
C LEU A 129 -3.45 0.83 15.67
N PRO A 130 -2.88 0.05 16.61
CA PRO A 130 -2.95 0.38 18.03
C PRO A 130 -2.31 1.73 18.39
N ARG A 131 -1.31 2.17 17.59
CA ARG A 131 -0.59 3.42 17.82
C ARG A 131 -1.36 4.64 17.32
N LEU A 132 -2.39 4.47 16.49
CA LEU A 132 -3.27 5.55 16.02
C LEU A 132 -4.11 6.15 17.15
N VAL A 133 -4.38 5.41 18.22
CA VAL A 133 -5.08 5.94 19.40
C VAL A 133 -4.30 7.12 20.00
N ARG A 134 -2.97 7.01 20.09
CA ARG A 134 -2.10 8.10 20.57
C ARG A 134 -2.00 9.28 19.60
N ALA A 135 -2.36 9.06 18.33
CA ALA A 135 -2.42 10.10 17.30
C ALA A 135 -3.80 10.79 17.23
N GLY A 136 -4.73 10.49 18.16
CA GLY A 136 -6.04 11.12 18.25
C GLY A 136 -7.18 10.37 17.57
N VAL A 137 -6.93 9.17 17.01
CA VAL A 137 -8.01 8.35 16.44
C VAL A 137 -8.81 7.71 17.58
N PRO A 138 -10.16 7.79 17.59
CA PRO A 138 -10.98 7.19 18.64
C PRO A 138 -10.74 5.68 18.78
N ALA A 139 -10.59 5.19 20.01
CA ALA A 139 -10.31 3.78 20.29
C ALA A 139 -11.30 2.80 19.62
N PRO A 140 -12.63 3.05 19.59
CA PRO A 140 -13.57 2.14 18.91
C PRO A 140 -13.29 1.96 17.41
N VAL A 141 -12.78 3.00 16.74
CA VAL A 141 -12.42 2.93 15.31
C VAL A 141 -11.21 2.04 15.12
N VAL A 142 -10.21 2.15 16.00
CA VAL A 142 -9.01 1.31 15.99
C VAL A 142 -9.37 -0.15 16.30
N ASP A 143 -10.27 -0.39 17.25
CA ASP A 143 -10.73 -1.72 17.63
C ASP A 143 -11.44 -2.43 16.47
N VAL A 144 -12.36 -1.73 15.78
CA VAL A 144 -13.01 -2.24 14.57
C VAL A 144 -11.98 -2.53 13.48
N ALA A 145 -11.01 -1.64 13.26
CA ALA A 145 -9.97 -1.85 12.26
C ALA A 145 -9.09 -3.08 12.58
N LEU A 146 -8.71 -3.27 13.86
CA LEU A 146 -7.95 -4.43 14.32
C LEU A 146 -8.71 -5.75 14.14
N VAL A 147 -9.99 -5.77 14.50
CA VAL A 147 -10.86 -6.95 14.31
C VAL A 147 -11.06 -7.22 12.82
N THR A 148 -11.32 -6.21 12.00
CA THR A 148 -11.43 -6.36 10.54
C THR A 148 -10.15 -6.94 9.98
N TYR A 149 -8.98 -6.38 10.31
CA TYR A 149 -7.68 -6.87 9.87
C TYR A 149 -7.47 -8.36 10.23
N ARG A 150 -7.76 -8.74 11.48
CA ARG A 150 -7.67 -10.13 11.93
C ARG A 150 -8.65 -11.04 11.18
N MET A 151 -9.92 -10.61 11.05
CA MET A 151 -10.96 -11.37 10.37
C MET A 151 -10.68 -11.55 8.87
N SER A 152 -10.09 -10.56 8.20
CA SER A 152 -9.71 -10.66 6.79
C SER A 152 -8.82 -11.87 6.51
N PHE A 153 -7.82 -12.17 7.35
CA PHE A 153 -6.98 -13.35 7.16
C PHE A 153 -7.71 -14.66 7.46
N LEU A 154 -8.53 -14.70 8.53
CA LEU A 154 -9.32 -15.88 8.88
C LEU A 154 -10.35 -16.24 7.78
N LEU A 155 -10.94 -15.21 7.18
CA LEU A 155 -11.87 -15.35 6.06
C LEU A 155 -11.12 -15.72 4.78
N LEU A 156 -9.96 -15.13 4.50
CA LEU A 156 -9.15 -15.50 3.33
C LEU A 156 -8.76 -16.98 3.34
N ASP A 157 -8.35 -17.52 4.49
CA ASP A 157 -8.07 -18.96 4.63
C ASP A 157 -9.33 -19.82 4.47
N SER A 158 -10.48 -19.32 4.94
CA SER A 158 -11.76 -20.00 4.75
C SER A 158 -12.22 -19.99 3.29
N VAL A 159 -12.02 -18.88 2.58
CA VAL A 159 -12.30 -18.70 1.16
C VAL A 159 -11.43 -19.63 0.32
N ARG A 160 -10.14 -19.77 0.63
CA ARG A 160 -9.24 -20.72 -0.04
C ARG A 160 -9.76 -22.16 0.06
N ARG A 161 -10.06 -22.63 1.28
CA ARG A 161 -10.62 -23.97 1.50
C ARG A 161 -11.94 -24.21 0.77
N VAL A 162 -12.84 -23.22 0.75
CA VAL A 162 -14.11 -23.33 0.01
C VAL A 162 -13.85 -23.41 -1.49
N ARG A 163 -12.95 -22.57 -2.02
CA ARG A 163 -12.56 -22.59 -3.43
C ARG A 163 -11.96 -23.95 -3.83
N ASP A 164 -11.09 -24.52 -3.00
CA ASP A 164 -10.49 -25.83 -3.27
C ASP A 164 -11.56 -26.93 -3.29
N ALA A 165 -12.52 -26.90 -2.35
CA ALA A 165 -13.65 -27.81 -2.34
C ALA A 165 -14.59 -27.64 -3.56
N GLN A 166 -14.79 -26.40 -4.02
CA GLN A 166 -15.56 -26.12 -5.25
C GLN A 166 -14.82 -26.64 -6.49
N ALA A 167 -13.50 -26.44 -6.57
CA ALA A 167 -12.68 -26.94 -7.66
C ALA A 167 -12.73 -28.47 -7.76
N ALA A 168 -12.64 -29.17 -6.62
CA ALA A 168 -12.78 -30.63 -6.56
C ALA A 168 -14.15 -31.14 -7.02
N ARG A 169 -15.18 -30.28 -6.98
CA ARG A 169 -16.56 -30.57 -7.45
C ARG A 169 -16.85 -30.01 -8.84
N LEU A 170 -15.81 -29.74 -9.64
CA LEU A 170 -15.94 -29.18 -11.00
C LEU A 170 -16.62 -27.80 -11.03
N GLY A 171 -16.59 -27.04 -9.93
CA GLY A 171 -17.26 -25.75 -9.79
C GLY A 171 -16.69 -24.61 -10.62
N HIS A 172 -15.61 -24.84 -11.37
CA HIS A 172 -14.92 -23.84 -12.19
C HIS A 172 -14.74 -24.28 -13.66
N THR A 173 -15.44 -25.32 -14.10
CA THR A 173 -15.30 -25.87 -15.47
C THR A 173 -15.97 -25.03 -16.54
N THR A 174 -17.10 -24.39 -16.22
CA THR A 174 -17.85 -23.52 -17.13
C THR A 174 -18.04 -22.14 -16.52
N ARG A 175 -18.28 -21.11 -17.35
CA ARG A 175 -18.57 -19.75 -16.87
C ARG A 175 -19.79 -19.74 -15.93
N ALA A 176 -20.84 -20.48 -16.27
CA ALA A 176 -22.03 -20.60 -15.43
C ALA A 176 -21.72 -21.26 -14.08
N ALA A 177 -20.93 -22.34 -14.07
CA ALA A 177 -20.48 -22.97 -12.83
C ALA A 177 -19.60 -22.02 -12.00
N ALA A 178 -18.71 -21.26 -12.63
CA ALA A 178 -17.85 -20.30 -11.95
C ALA A 178 -18.65 -19.19 -11.25
N TRP A 179 -19.65 -18.62 -11.92
CA TRP A 179 -20.54 -17.61 -11.31
C TRP A 179 -21.36 -18.18 -10.15
N ARG A 180 -21.92 -19.39 -10.31
CA ARG A 180 -22.66 -20.06 -9.24
C ARG A 180 -21.78 -20.36 -8.02
N SER A 181 -20.56 -20.86 -8.27
CA SER A 181 -19.57 -21.11 -7.23
C SER A 181 -19.13 -19.81 -6.54
N LEU A 182 -18.96 -18.72 -7.28
CA LEU A 182 -18.63 -17.41 -6.70
C LEU A 182 -19.74 -16.92 -5.77
N GLY A 183 -21.01 -17.02 -6.19
CA GLY A 183 -22.16 -16.68 -5.35
C GLY A 183 -22.22 -17.52 -4.07
N GLY A 184 -22.06 -18.84 -4.19
CA GLY A 184 -22.02 -19.74 -3.03
C GLY A 184 -20.84 -19.49 -2.09
N LEU A 185 -19.68 -19.12 -2.64
CA LEU A 185 -18.50 -18.74 -1.86
C LEU A 185 -18.76 -17.45 -1.08
N GLY A 186 -19.35 -16.44 -1.71
CA GLY A 186 -19.73 -15.18 -1.07
C GLY A 186 -20.71 -15.40 0.08
N ALA A 187 -21.79 -16.16 -0.15
CA ALA A 187 -22.77 -16.49 0.88
C ALA A 187 -22.14 -17.25 2.05
N THR A 188 -21.30 -18.25 1.76
CA THR A 188 -20.59 -19.02 2.79
C THR A 188 -19.63 -18.15 3.60
N ALA A 189 -18.89 -17.25 2.94
CA ALA A 189 -17.97 -16.33 3.60
C ALA A 189 -18.72 -15.36 4.51
N PHE A 190 -19.87 -14.84 4.08
CA PHE A 190 -20.73 -13.95 4.86
C PHE A 190 -21.23 -14.63 6.14
N VAL A 191 -21.87 -15.80 6.04
CA VAL A 191 -22.38 -16.54 7.21
C VAL A 191 -21.24 -16.86 8.19
N ARG A 192 -20.12 -17.36 7.68
CA ARG A 192 -18.95 -17.67 8.51
C ARG A 192 -18.34 -16.44 9.19
N ALA A 193 -18.45 -15.25 8.60
CA ALA A 193 -17.99 -14.01 9.22
C ALA A 193 -18.85 -13.66 10.44
N PHE A 194 -20.17 -13.71 10.31
CA PHE A 194 -21.11 -13.49 11.41
C PHE A 194 -20.94 -14.51 12.53
N ASP A 195 -20.87 -15.80 12.19
CA ASP A 195 -20.63 -16.86 13.18
C ASP A 195 -19.33 -16.64 13.97
N ARG A 196 -18.27 -16.18 13.28
CA ARG A 196 -17.00 -15.86 13.93
C ARG A 196 -17.10 -14.61 14.81
N ALA A 197 -17.86 -13.60 14.39
CA ALA A 197 -18.09 -12.40 15.20
C ALA A 197 -18.82 -12.73 16.49
N VAL A 198 -19.91 -13.53 16.44
CA VAL A 198 -20.65 -13.99 17.63
C VAL A 198 -19.76 -14.79 18.57
N ARG A 199 -18.98 -15.76 18.04
CA ARG A 199 -18.03 -16.52 18.85
C ARG A 199 -16.92 -15.67 19.46
N LEU A 200 -16.41 -14.68 18.71
CA LEU A 200 -15.41 -13.75 19.23
C LEU A 200 -16.00 -12.93 20.37
N GLN A 201 -17.20 -12.39 20.21
CA GLN A 201 -17.89 -11.62 21.25
C GLN A 201 -18.09 -12.45 22.51
N ALA A 202 -18.59 -13.68 22.41
CA ALA A 202 -18.74 -14.58 23.55
C ALA A 202 -17.40 -14.89 24.23
N GLY A 203 -16.34 -15.14 23.45
CA GLY A 203 -15.00 -15.41 23.96
C GLY A 203 -14.30 -14.19 24.59
N LEU A 204 -14.67 -12.98 24.19
CA LEU A 204 -14.23 -11.72 24.80
C LEU A 204 -15.01 -11.43 26.08
N ALA A 205 -16.34 -11.64 26.06
CA ALA A 205 -17.17 -11.51 27.26
C ALA A 205 -16.68 -12.41 28.40
N GLY A 206 -16.31 -13.66 28.10
CA GLY A 206 -15.71 -14.58 29.08
C GLY A 206 -14.34 -14.15 29.62
N ARG A 207 -13.70 -13.13 29.04
CA ARG A 207 -12.44 -12.53 29.50
C ARG A 207 -12.63 -11.15 30.16
N GLY A 208 -13.87 -10.77 30.45
CA GLY A 208 -14.19 -9.48 31.08
C GLY A 208 -14.12 -8.30 30.12
N TYR A 209 -14.47 -8.50 28.84
CA TYR A 209 -14.55 -7.41 27.86
C TYR A 209 -15.57 -6.35 28.28
N ASP A 210 -15.09 -5.12 28.45
CA ASP A 210 -15.85 -3.94 28.90
C ASP A 210 -16.29 -3.03 27.75
N GLY A 211 -16.14 -3.49 26.50
CA GLY A 211 -16.36 -2.68 25.30
C GLY A 211 -15.08 -2.05 24.72
N THR A 212 -13.92 -2.24 25.34
CA THR A 212 -12.63 -1.75 24.84
C THR A 212 -11.60 -2.87 24.65
N LEU A 213 -10.94 -2.92 23.48
CA LEU A 213 -9.88 -3.90 23.23
C LEU A 213 -8.52 -3.34 23.66
N ARG A 214 -8.16 -3.56 24.92
CA ARG A 214 -6.85 -3.15 25.46
C ARG A 214 -5.78 -4.15 25.07
N VAL A 215 -4.93 -3.78 24.11
CA VAL A 215 -3.82 -4.61 23.64
C VAL A 215 -2.48 -4.00 24.07
N LEU A 216 -1.60 -4.82 24.65
CA LEU A 216 -0.23 -4.42 24.93
C LEU A 216 0.58 -4.37 23.63
N VAL A 217 1.00 -3.17 23.27
CA VAL A 217 1.84 -2.92 22.09
C VAL A 217 3.29 -2.80 22.56
N PRO A 218 4.25 -3.54 21.98
CA PRO A 218 5.66 -3.36 22.31
C PRO A 218 6.06 -1.90 22.17
N GLU A 219 6.74 -1.38 23.20
CA GLU A 219 7.25 -0.02 23.16
C GLU A 219 8.27 0.11 22.03
N ALA A 220 7.97 1.01 21.10
CA ALA A 220 8.93 1.47 20.11
C ALA A 220 9.06 2.98 20.33
N ARG A 221 10.29 3.47 20.51
CA ARG A 221 10.56 4.90 20.68
C ARG A 221 10.87 5.52 19.31
N VAL A 222 10.37 6.74 19.10
CA VAL A 222 10.71 7.55 17.91
C VAL A 222 12.21 7.83 17.94
N SER A 223 12.93 7.48 16.89
CA SER A 223 14.36 7.75 16.79
C SER A 223 14.57 9.15 16.23
N VAL A 224 14.89 10.11 17.10
CA VAL A 224 15.17 11.50 16.70
C VAL A 224 16.23 11.56 15.59
N ARG A 225 17.28 10.73 15.68
CA ARG A 225 18.34 10.65 14.66
C ARG A 225 17.81 10.21 13.30
N PHE A 226 16.94 9.20 13.26
CA PHE A 226 16.39 8.69 12.01
C PHE A 226 15.39 9.67 11.40
N THR A 227 14.51 10.24 12.23
CA THR A 227 13.52 11.22 11.79
C THR A 227 14.22 12.48 11.29
N ALA A 228 15.22 12.99 12.00
CA ALA A 228 16.02 14.12 11.55
C ALA A 228 16.75 13.80 10.23
N ALA A 229 17.41 12.63 10.12
CA ALA A 229 18.05 12.21 8.87
C ALA A 229 17.05 12.09 7.71
N SER A 230 15.82 11.63 7.97
CA SER A 230 14.76 11.57 6.97
C SER A 230 14.31 12.96 6.53
N CYS A 231 14.09 13.89 7.48
CA CYS A 231 13.77 15.28 7.16
C CYS A 231 14.91 15.98 6.39
N VAL A 232 16.17 15.76 6.76
CA VAL A 232 17.34 16.26 6.05
C VAL A 232 17.41 15.69 4.63
N LEU A 233 17.17 14.40 4.44
CA LEU A 233 17.11 13.79 3.12
C LEU A 233 16.00 14.39 2.25
N LEU A 234 14.79 14.52 2.80
CA LEU A 234 13.64 15.08 2.08
C LEU A 234 13.86 16.56 1.69
N THR A 235 14.40 17.36 2.61
CA THR A 235 14.73 18.77 2.33
C THR A 235 15.86 18.89 1.32
N ALA A 236 16.91 18.05 1.42
CA ALA A 236 17.99 18.02 0.44
C ALA A 236 17.48 17.65 -0.96
N LEU A 237 16.55 16.69 -1.09
CA LEU A 237 15.92 16.35 -2.37
C LEU A 237 15.11 17.52 -2.94
N ALA A 238 14.33 18.21 -2.10
CA ALA A 238 13.58 19.38 -2.53
C ALA A 238 14.50 20.51 -3.00
N VAL A 239 15.53 20.85 -2.22
CA VAL A 239 16.51 21.88 -2.57
C VAL A 239 17.26 21.51 -3.84
N LEU A 240 17.75 20.27 -3.96
CA LEU A 240 18.44 19.80 -5.16
C LEU A 240 17.55 19.87 -6.40
N THR A 241 16.25 19.56 -6.24
CA THR A 241 15.28 19.69 -7.33
C THR A 241 15.18 21.14 -7.80
N PHE A 242 14.98 22.09 -6.89
CA PHE A 242 14.89 23.51 -7.25
C PHE A 242 16.21 24.07 -7.82
N VAL A 243 17.35 23.59 -7.33
CA VAL A 243 18.67 23.99 -7.86
C VAL A 243 18.87 23.48 -9.28
N LEU A 244 18.43 22.25 -9.58
CA LEU A 244 18.53 21.66 -10.92
C LEU A 244 17.43 22.14 -11.87
N GLU A 245 16.32 22.64 -11.37
CA GLU A 245 15.26 23.25 -12.17
C GLU A 245 15.64 24.65 -12.68
N ARG A 246 16.33 25.45 -11.85
CA ARG A 246 16.82 26.79 -12.24
C ARG A 246 17.63 26.88 -13.54
N PRO A 247 18.53 25.93 -13.88
CA PRO A 247 19.25 25.95 -15.16
C PRO A 247 18.45 25.36 -16.34
N LEU A 248 17.25 24.82 -16.12
CA LEU A 248 16.41 24.19 -17.16
C LEU A 248 15.26 25.10 -17.65
N THR A 249 15.01 26.22 -16.96
CA THR A 249 14.06 27.29 -17.34
C THR A 249 14.79 28.47 -17.97
#